data_AF-A0A4R3AJX1-F1
#
_entry.id   AF-A0A4R3AJX1-F1
#
_cell.length_a   1.000
_cell.length_b   1.000
_cell.length_c   1.000
_cell.angle_alpha   90.00
_cell.angle_beta   90.00
_cell.angle_gamma   90.00
#
_symmetry.space_group_name_H-M   'P 1'
#
loop_
_entity.id
_entity.type
_entity.pdbx_description
1 polymer ?
#
loop_
_entity_poly.entity_id
_entity_poly.type
_entity_poly.pdbx_seq_one_letter_code
_entity_poly.pdbx_strand_id
1 'polypeptide(L)'
;MYILKSMIVSGFFLLTLSSCNQPTSKTQAPATPTEAAPVLTIDGNYVTADYDKRAEGFDWVGVTIKSEQDSSITIQIRSRADKKKPTCTLDKNATKIKEGVYQASLQGKNVLFTFDGTSLTIAPEKSEDEGVLNYYCSGGGSLAGTYKRIAEALDATQVDSLK
;
A
#
# COMPACT_ATOMS: atom_id res chain seq x y z
N MET A 1 43.96 51.47 -22.75
CA MET A 1 45.41 51.25 -22.67
C MET A 1 45.65 49.77 -23.00
N TYR A 2 46.27 49.50 -24.15
CA TYR A 2 46.80 48.23 -24.73
C TYR A 2 45.86 47.00 -24.77
N ILE A 3 45.26 46.58 -25.90
CA ILE A 3 45.76 46.11 -27.21
C ILE A 3 46.62 44.83 -27.12
N LEU A 4 46.09 43.70 -27.64
CA LEU A 4 46.68 42.72 -28.59
C LEU A 4 45.85 41.42 -28.56
N LYS A 5 45.56 40.65 -29.60
CA LYS A 5 45.50 40.75 -31.07
C LYS A 5 44.79 39.45 -31.52
N SER A 6 43.94 39.51 -32.54
CA SER A 6 43.55 38.35 -33.36
C SER A 6 44.77 37.73 -34.06
N MET A 7 44.77 36.41 -34.27
CA MET A 7 44.94 35.83 -35.62
C MET A 7 44.79 34.29 -35.65
N ILE A 8 44.12 33.86 -36.71
CA ILE A 8 43.80 32.51 -37.18
C ILE A 8 45.06 31.81 -37.71
N VAL A 9 45.23 30.49 -37.48
CA VAL A 9 45.94 29.61 -38.43
C VAL A 9 45.28 28.22 -38.45
N SER A 10 44.84 27.85 -39.65
CA SER A 10 44.39 26.52 -40.08
C SER A 10 45.57 25.54 -40.13
N GLY A 11 45.40 24.32 -39.60
CA GLY A 11 46.41 23.26 -39.61
C GLY A 11 45.78 21.90 -39.87
N PHE A 12 46.07 21.38 -41.07
CA PHE A 12 45.56 20.17 -41.70
C PHE A 12 46.26 18.90 -41.16
N PHE A 13 45.55 17.77 -41.23
CA PHE A 13 46.06 16.38 -41.34
C PHE A 13 46.54 15.62 -40.09
N LEU A 14 45.82 14.54 -39.73
CA LEU A 14 46.32 13.16 -39.90
C LEU A 14 45.18 12.14 -39.71
N LEU A 15 44.87 11.46 -40.82
CA LEU A 15 44.11 10.21 -40.87
C LEU A 15 44.91 9.09 -40.19
N THR A 16 44.30 8.40 -39.23
CA THR A 16 44.68 7.03 -38.89
C THR A 16 43.51 6.10 -39.25
N LEU A 17 43.71 5.34 -40.32
CA LEU A 17 42.86 4.22 -40.68
C LEU A 17 43.22 3.03 -39.79
N SER A 18 42.40 2.78 -38.77
CA SER A 18 42.40 1.50 -38.05
C SER A 18 41.22 0.67 -38.54
N SER A 19 41.56 -0.30 -39.38
CA SER A 19 40.70 -1.38 -39.84
C SER A 19 40.20 -2.23 -38.68
N CYS A 20 38.87 -2.30 -38.50
CA CYS A 20 38.21 -3.43 -37.85
C CYS A 20 37.07 -3.92 -38.73
N ASN A 21 37.29 -5.09 -39.32
CA ASN A 21 36.32 -5.85 -40.07
C ASN A 21 35.41 -6.56 -39.04
N GLN A 22 34.16 -6.14 -38.86
CA GLN A 22 33.16 -6.93 -38.14
C GLN A 22 31.80 -6.93 -38.84
N PRO A 23 31.09 -8.08 -38.79
CA PRO A 23 29.89 -8.31 -39.58
C PRO A 23 28.72 -7.47 -39.08
N THR A 24 27.87 -7.06 -40.02
CA THR A 24 26.53 -6.49 -39.81
C THR A 24 25.77 -7.20 -38.69
N SER A 25 25.68 -6.54 -37.54
CA SER A 25 24.70 -6.87 -36.50
C SER A 25 23.55 -5.87 -36.61
N LYS A 26 22.34 -6.41 -36.71
CA LYS A 26 21.10 -5.67 -36.92
C LYS A 26 20.92 -4.61 -35.83
N THR A 27 20.72 -3.36 -36.24
CA THR A 27 20.24 -2.27 -35.39
C THR A 27 18.92 -2.71 -34.73
N GLN A 28 18.98 -3.07 -33.44
CA GLN A 28 17.81 -3.12 -32.60
C GLN A 28 17.38 -1.67 -32.32
N ALA A 29 16.12 -1.37 -32.57
CA ALA A 29 15.49 -0.12 -32.19
C ALA A 29 15.69 0.11 -30.67
N PRO A 30 15.87 1.36 -30.21
CA PRO A 30 15.91 1.66 -28.78
C PRO A 30 14.60 1.19 -28.14
N ALA A 31 14.69 0.27 -27.17
CA ALA A 31 13.55 -0.08 -26.33
C ALA A 31 13.15 1.18 -25.53
N THR A 32 11.95 1.68 -25.79
CA THR A 32 11.27 2.67 -24.95
C THR A 32 11.32 2.18 -23.49
N PRO A 33 11.68 3.02 -22.51
CA PRO A 33 11.58 2.65 -21.11
C PRO A 33 10.11 2.32 -20.81
N THR A 34 9.82 1.05 -20.52
CA THR A 34 8.54 0.67 -19.94
C THR A 34 8.43 1.37 -18.59
N GLU A 35 7.58 2.39 -18.51
CA GLU A 35 7.17 3.01 -17.27
C GLU A 35 6.67 1.92 -16.33
N ALA A 36 7.35 1.73 -15.20
CA ALA A 36 6.95 0.76 -14.21
C ALA A 36 5.54 1.10 -13.71
N ALA A 37 4.63 0.14 -13.73
CA ALA A 37 3.29 0.32 -13.19
C ALA A 37 3.36 0.87 -11.75
N PRO A 38 2.49 1.80 -11.37
CA PRO A 38 2.51 2.39 -10.03
C PRO A 38 2.39 1.30 -8.97
N VAL A 39 3.33 1.31 -8.02
CA VAL A 39 3.34 0.36 -6.90
C VAL A 39 2.20 0.70 -5.94
N LEU A 40 1.33 -0.27 -5.69
CA LEU A 40 0.22 -0.12 -4.76
C LEU A 40 0.75 0.07 -3.33
N THR A 41 0.52 1.24 -2.75
CA THR A 41 0.91 1.55 -1.37
C THR A 41 -0.26 1.25 -0.43
N ILE A 42 -0.13 0.19 0.38
CA ILE A 42 -1.19 -0.29 1.27
C ILE A 42 -1.04 0.17 2.73
N ASP A 43 0.14 0.62 3.15
CA ASP A 43 0.39 1.07 4.51
C ASP A 43 -0.46 2.29 4.87
N GLY A 44 -0.98 2.31 6.10
CA GLY A 44 -1.77 3.40 6.62
C GLY A 44 -3.03 2.94 7.34
N ASN A 45 -3.97 3.87 7.47
CA ASN A 45 -5.18 3.68 8.26
C ASN A 45 -6.42 3.67 7.36
N TYR A 46 -7.37 2.80 7.69
CA TYR A 46 -8.63 2.64 6.99
C TYR A 46 -9.77 2.63 8.00
N VAL A 47 -10.90 3.24 7.67
CA VAL A 47 -12.02 3.43 8.60
C VAL A 47 -13.36 3.15 7.96
N THR A 48 -14.31 2.68 8.76
CA THR A 48 -15.71 2.57 8.34
C THR A 48 -16.31 3.95 8.00
N ALA A 49 -17.36 3.99 7.19
CA ALA A 49 -17.99 5.23 6.74
C ALA A 49 -18.40 6.17 7.90
N ASP A 50 -18.85 5.61 9.02
CA ASP A 50 -19.30 6.39 10.18
C ASP A 50 -18.17 7.13 10.94
N TYR A 51 -16.90 6.89 10.58
CA TYR A 51 -15.77 7.66 11.11
C TYR A 51 -15.90 9.17 10.86
N ASP A 52 -16.48 9.57 9.73
CA ASP A 52 -16.67 10.98 9.41
C ASP A 52 -17.66 11.66 10.39
N LYS A 53 -18.53 10.87 11.03
CA LYS A 53 -19.52 11.31 12.04
C LYS A 53 -19.06 11.04 13.48
N ARG A 54 -17.80 10.67 13.69
CA ARG A 54 -17.28 10.33 15.03
C ARG A 54 -17.47 11.45 16.04
N ALA A 55 -17.43 12.72 15.64
CA ALA A 55 -17.66 13.84 16.56
C ALA A 55 -19.09 13.81 17.16
N GLU A 56 -20.08 13.36 16.37
CA GLU A 56 -21.49 13.23 16.78
C GLU A 56 -21.74 12.03 17.69
N GLY A 57 -20.73 11.17 17.92
CA GLY A 57 -20.83 9.99 18.77
C GLY A 57 -21.17 8.70 18.07
N PHE A 58 -21.13 8.68 16.73
CA PHE A 58 -21.25 7.44 15.96
C PHE A 58 -20.12 6.47 16.30
N ASP A 59 -20.44 5.18 16.21
CA ASP A 59 -19.47 4.12 16.30
C ASP A 59 -18.70 3.99 15.00
N TRP A 60 -17.44 3.59 15.11
CA TRP A 60 -16.61 3.34 13.95
C TRP A 60 -15.56 2.29 14.27
N VAL A 61 -15.03 1.66 13.23
CA VAL A 61 -13.94 0.70 13.30
C VAL A 61 -12.80 1.19 12.41
N GLY A 62 -11.60 1.20 12.98
CA GLY A 62 -10.35 1.52 12.29
C GLY A 62 -9.50 0.28 12.08
N VAL A 63 -8.77 0.29 10.97
CA VAL A 63 -7.79 -0.72 10.60
C VAL A 63 -6.47 -0.04 10.31
N THR A 64 -5.43 -0.43 11.02
CA THR A 64 -4.04 0.01 10.80
C THR A 64 -3.29 -1.11 10.09
N ILE A 65 -2.68 -0.77 8.96
CA ILE A 65 -1.89 -1.68 8.12
C ILE A 65 -0.43 -1.24 8.14
N LYS A 66 0.45 -2.20 8.39
CA LYS A 66 1.89 -2.01 8.31
C LYS A 66 2.53 -3.16 7.54
N SER A 67 3.25 -2.84 6.48
CA SER A 67 4.06 -3.81 5.74
C SER A 67 5.24 -4.26 6.59
N GLU A 68 5.50 -5.56 6.55
CA GLU A 68 6.62 -6.20 7.22
C GLU A 68 7.59 -6.76 6.16
N GLN A 69 8.70 -7.32 6.63
CA GLN A 69 9.60 -8.10 5.78
C GLN A 69 8.86 -9.36 5.29
N ASP A 70 9.28 -9.93 4.16
CA ASP A 70 8.74 -11.19 3.61
C ASP A 70 7.31 -11.16 3.01
N SER A 71 6.91 -10.03 2.43
CA SER A 71 5.58 -9.89 1.78
C SER A 71 4.40 -10.15 2.74
N SER A 72 4.61 -9.89 4.03
CA SER A 72 3.57 -9.96 5.05
C SER A 72 3.17 -8.57 5.51
N ILE A 73 1.98 -8.46 6.12
CA ILE A 73 1.49 -7.24 6.75
C ILE A 73 1.03 -7.54 8.17
N THR A 74 1.24 -6.60 9.07
CA THR A 74 0.58 -6.54 10.36
C THR A 74 -0.73 -5.76 10.20
N ILE A 75 -1.80 -6.32 10.75
CA ILE A 75 -3.15 -5.77 10.74
C ILE A 75 -3.59 -5.59 12.19
N GLN A 76 -3.93 -4.35 12.55
CA GLN A 76 -4.60 -4.05 13.82
C GLN A 76 -5.96 -3.45 13.54
N ILE A 77 -7.01 -4.06 14.09
CA ILE A 77 -8.37 -3.56 14.00
C ILE A 77 -8.82 -3.16 15.40
N ARG A 78 -9.34 -1.94 15.52
CA ARG A 78 -9.87 -1.36 16.76
C ARG A 78 -11.19 -0.67 16.46
N SER A 79 -12.24 -1.04 17.18
CA SER A 79 -13.41 -0.17 17.31
C SER A 79 -13.11 1.00 18.23
N ARG A 80 -13.85 2.07 18.05
CA ARG A 80 -13.93 3.18 19.00
C ARG A 80 -14.06 2.72 20.46
N ALA A 81 -13.31 3.37 21.36
CA ALA A 81 -13.17 3.04 22.78
C ALA A 81 -13.29 4.23 23.75
N ASP A 82 -13.31 5.49 23.27
CA ASP A 82 -13.42 6.70 24.10
C ASP A 82 -14.80 6.89 24.73
N LYS A 83 -15.88 6.59 23.99
CA LYS A 83 -17.27 6.82 24.46
C LYS A 83 -17.91 5.60 25.11
N LYS A 84 -17.46 4.41 24.72
CA LYS A 84 -18.03 3.12 25.15
C LYS A 84 -16.97 2.03 25.09
N LYS A 85 -17.26 0.87 25.68
CA LYS A 85 -16.37 -0.29 25.58
C LYS A 85 -16.13 -0.66 24.10
N PRO A 86 -14.88 -0.97 23.72
CA PRO A 86 -14.57 -1.40 22.37
C PRO A 86 -15.37 -2.66 22.04
N THR A 87 -15.98 -2.67 20.87
CA THR A 87 -16.81 -3.77 20.37
C THR A 87 -16.06 -4.68 19.41
N CYS A 88 -15.08 -4.20 18.65
CA CYS A 88 -14.33 -5.00 17.68
C CYS A 88 -12.81 -4.88 17.90
N THR A 89 -12.11 -6.02 17.96
CA THR A 89 -10.66 -6.06 18.15
C THR A 89 -10.04 -7.25 17.39
N LEU A 90 -8.98 -6.99 16.63
CA LEU A 90 -8.16 -8.03 16.01
C LEU A 90 -6.71 -7.55 15.91
N ASP A 91 -5.77 -8.43 16.23
CA ASP A 91 -4.35 -8.30 15.87
C ASP A 91 -3.93 -9.54 15.11
N LYS A 92 -3.45 -9.36 13.87
CA LYS A 92 -3.12 -10.49 13.00
C LYS A 92 -2.08 -10.12 11.96
N ASN A 93 -1.28 -11.12 11.57
CA ASN A 93 -0.45 -11.04 10.37
C ASN A 93 -1.17 -11.69 9.20
N ALA A 94 -1.05 -11.09 8.02
CA ALA A 94 -1.55 -11.64 6.76
C ALA A 94 -0.42 -11.72 5.74
N THR A 95 -0.48 -12.73 4.86
CA THR A 95 0.53 -12.97 3.83
C THR A 95 -0.02 -12.57 2.47
N LYS A 96 0.80 -11.92 1.64
CA LYS A 96 0.44 -11.57 0.27
C LYS A 96 0.23 -12.84 -0.56
N ILE A 97 -0.93 -12.95 -1.21
CA ILE A 97 -1.22 -14.06 -2.15
C ILE A 97 -1.24 -13.58 -3.61
N LYS A 98 -1.49 -12.29 -3.84
CA LYS A 98 -1.31 -11.58 -5.11
C LYS A 98 -1.25 -10.08 -4.87
N GLU A 99 -0.98 -9.29 -5.91
CA GLU A 99 -0.97 -7.83 -5.80
C GLU A 99 -2.28 -7.31 -5.20
N GLY A 100 -2.15 -6.46 -4.18
CA GLY A 100 -3.30 -5.92 -3.43
C GLY A 100 -4.14 -6.91 -2.64
N VAL A 101 -3.79 -8.21 -2.54
CA VAL A 101 -4.59 -9.19 -1.77
C VAL A 101 -3.73 -9.97 -0.79
N TYR A 102 -4.11 -9.88 0.47
CA TYR A 102 -3.48 -10.54 1.60
C TYR A 102 -4.46 -11.48 2.28
N GLN A 103 -3.95 -12.57 2.84
CA GLN A 103 -4.75 -13.60 3.48
C GLN A 103 -4.27 -13.87 4.89
N ALA A 104 -5.22 -14.03 5.82
CA ALA A 104 -4.96 -14.57 7.15
C ALA A 104 -5.93 -15.72 7.45
N SER A 105 -5.49 -16.66 8.30
CA SER A 105 -6.38 -17.67 8.88
C SER A 105 -6.98 -17.16 10.19
N LEU A 106 -8.30 -16.98 10.20
CA LEU A 106 -9.10 -16.60 11.35
C LEU A 106 -10.03 -17.77 11.69
N GLN A 107 -9.97 -18.30 12.91
CA GLN A 107 -10.75 -19.50 13.32
C GLN A 107 -10.67 -20.69 12.33
N GLY A 108 -9.52 -20.88 11.67
CA GLY A 108 -9.34 -21.94 10.67
C GLY A 108 -9.96 -21.65 9.30
N LYS A 109 -10.53 -20.46 9.08
CA LYS A 109 -11.07 -19.99 7.81
C LYS A 109 -10.18 -18.94 7.18
N ASN A 110 -10.14 -18.92 5.86
CA ASN A 110 -9.37 -17.92 5.12
C ASN A 110 -10.15 -16.62 5.03
N VAL A 111 -9.51 -15.52 5.40
CA VAL A 111 -10.04 -14.17 5.28
C VAL A 111 -9.10 -13.35 4.40
N LEU A 112 -9.70 -12.64 3.46
CA LEU A 112 -9.02 -11.82 2.47
C LEU A 112 -9.10 -10.33 2.86
N PHE A 113 -7.97 -9.67 2.71
CA PHE A 113 -7.77 -8.23 2.84
C PHE A 113 -7.40 -7.71 1.46
N THR A 114 -8.35 -7.05 0.80
CA THR A 114 -8.21 -6.60 -0.59
C THR A 114 -8.10 -5.09 -0.65
N PHE A 115 -7.03 -4.59 -1.26
CA PHE A 115 -6.70 -3.18 -1.38
C PHE A 115 -6.87 -2.71 -2.83
N ASP A 116 -7.50 -1.54 -3.01
CA ASP A 116 -7.61 -0.87 -4.32
C ASP A 116 -6.81 0.46 -4.37
N GLY A 117 -6.11 0.80 -3.29
CA GLY A 117 -5.30 2.02 -3.13
C GLY A 117 -6.02 3.14 -2.37
N THR A 118 -7.35 3.13 -2.39
CA THR A 118 -8.20 4.09 -1.66
C THR A 118 -9.03 3.43 -0.56
N SER A 119 -9.21 2.11 -0.64
CA SER A 119 -10.01 1.32 0.28
C SER A 119 -9.36 -0.02 0.60
N LEU A 120 -9.83 -0.59 1.72
CA LEU A 120 -9.58 -1.95 2.15
C LEU A 120 -10.93 -2.66 2.26
N THR A 121 -11.08 -3.82 1.64
CA THR A 121 -12.22 -4.71 1.85
C THR A 121 -11.78 -5.95 2.64
N ILE A 122 -12.53 -6.28 3.69
CA ILE A 122 -12.35 -7.47 4.53
C ILE A 122 -13.53 -8.41 4.28
N ALA A 123 -13.24 -9.63 3.84
CA ALA A 123 -14.26 -10.65 3.59
C ALA A 123 -13.67 -12.05 3.78
N PRO A 124 -14.46 -13.07 4.15
CA PRO A 124 -13.99 -14.45 4.04
C PRO A 124 -13.70 -14.78 2.57
N GLU A 125 -12.81 -15.76 2.33
CA GLU A 125 -12.59 -16.29 0.98
C GLU A 125 -13.86 -16.97 0.43
N LYS A 126 -14.65 -17.57 1.31
CA LYS A 126 -15.93 -18.21 0.97
C LYS A 126 -17.09 -17.53 1.69
N SER A 127 -18.17 -17.23 0.99
CA SER A 127 -19.34 -16.57 1.58
C SER A 127 -20.02 -17.38 2.69
N GLU A 128 -19.95 -18.71 2.64
CA GLU A 128 -20.46 -19.59 3.71
C GLU A 128 -19.74 -19.38 5.05
N ASP A 129 -18.54 -18.79 5.04
CA ASP A 129 -17.72 -18.53 6.23
C ASP A 129 -17.88 -17.11 6.79
N GLU A 130 -18.85 -16.30 6.30
CA GLU A 130 -19.05 -14.89 6.74
C GLU A 130 -19.13 -14.71 8.25
N GLY A 131 -19.72 -15.68 8.96
CA GLY A 131 -19.83 -15.65 10.42
C GLY A 131 -18.49 -15.61 11.16
N VAL A 132 -17.37 -15.97 10.50
CA VAL A 132 -16.05 -15.94 11.12
C VAL A 132 -15.63 -14.54 11.57
N LEU A 133 -16.05 -13.51 10.83
CA LEU A 133 -15.69 -12.12 11.11
C LEU A 133 -16.48 -11.54 12.29
N ASN A 134 -17.55 -12.21 12.70
CA ASN A 134 -18.36 -11.81 13.85
C ASN A 134 -17.69 -12.18 15.18
N TYR A 135 -16.80 -13.18 15.21
CA TYR A 135 -16.10 -13.59 16.44
C TYR A 135 -15.21 -12.49 17.04
N TYR A 136 -14.81 -11.54 16.21
CA TYR A 136 -13.94 -10.43 16.60
C TYR A 136 -14.72 -9.18 16.97
N CYS A 137 -16.05 -9.25 16.97
CA CYS A 137 -16.96 -8.17 17.29
C CYS A 137 -18.04 -8.63 18.30
N SER A 138 -18.33 -7.81 19.30
CA SER A 138 -19.44 -8.01 20.22
C SER A 138 -20.69 -7.25 19.77
N GLY A 139 -21.86 -7.61 20.32
CA GLY A 139 -23.12 -6.91 20.03
C GLY A 139 -23.69 -7.14 18.63
N GLY A 140 -23.29 -8.22 17.95
CA GLY A 140 -23.77 -8.56 16.60
C GLY A 140 -23.03 -7.85 15.47
N GLY A 141 -21.93 -7.13 15.75
CA GLY A 141 -21.08 -6.54 14.73
C GLY A 141 -20.27 -7.57 13.93
N SER A 142 -19.61 -7.09 12.87
CA SER A 142 -18.71 -7.89 12.04
C SER A 142 -17.55 -7.01 11.56
N LEU A 143 -16.39 -7.63 11.32
CA LEU A 143 -15.29 -6.99 10.62
C LEU A 143 -15.51 -6.89 9.11
N ALA A 144 -16.49 -7.63 8.57
CA ALA A 144 -16.78 -7.65 7.14
C ALA A 144 -17.16 -6.24 6.62
N GLY A 145 -16.63 -5.89 5.45
CA GLY A 145 -17.01 -4.66 4.78
C GLY A 145 -15.83 -3.89 4.18
N THR A 146 -16.13 -2.68 3.72
CA THR A 146 -15.18 -1.78 3.06
C THR A 146 -14.84 -0.61 3.99
N TYR A 147 -13.55 -0.31 4.05
CA TYR A 147 -12.94 0.71 4.90
C TYR A 147 -12.24 1.73 4.00
N LYS A 148 -12.55 3.00 4.19
CA LYS A 148 -11.98 4.13 3.44
C LYS A 148 -10.61 4.47 4.03
N ARG A 149 -9.59 4.63 3.19
CA ARG A 149 -8.27 5.13 3.62
C ARG A 149 -8.37 6.56 4.14
N ILE A 150 -7.63 6.86 5.20
CA ILE A 150 -7.44 8.22 5.71
C ILE A 150 -5.96 8.57 5.76
N ALA A 151 -5.65 9.87 5.63
CA ALA A 151 -4.27 10.36 5.68
C ALA A 151 -3.75 10.51 7.11
N GLU A 152 -4.65 10.79 8.05
CA GLU A 152 -4.32 10.95 9.46
C GLU A 152 -4.06 9.60 10.17
N ALA A 153 -3.32 9.68 11.27
CA ALA A 153 -3.27 8.61 12.25
C ALA A 153 -4.64 8.45 12.91
N LEU A 154 -4.97 7.23 13.34
CA LEU A 154 -6.10 7.04 14.25
C LEU A 154 -5.79 7.78 15.55
N ASP A 155 -6.80 8.47 16.10
CA ASP A 155 -6.68 9.14 17.37
C ASP A 155 -6.52 8.08 18.47
N ALA A 156 -5.33 7.99 19.05
CA ALA A 156 -5.00 7.01 20.08
C ALA A 156 -5.94 7.10 21.27
N THR A 157 -6.47 8.28 21.61
CA THR A 157 -7.44 8.44 22.71
C THR A 157 -8.80 7.79 22.40
N GLN A 158 -9.11 7.58 21.11
CA GLN A 158 -10.35 6.96 20.66
C GLN A 158 -10.23 5.47 20.37
N VAL A 159 -9.03 4.92 20.22
CA VAL A 159 -8.83 3.49 19.87
C VAL A 159 -8.09 2.70 20.94
N ASP A 160 -7.23 3.37 21.71
CA ASP A 160 -6.55 2.81 22.87
C ASP A 160 -7.19 3.40 24.12
N SER A 161 -8.01 2.61 24.80
CA SER A 161 -8.40 3.00 26.15
C SER A 161 -7.14 2.96 27.01
N LEU A 162 -6.52 4.11 27.27
CA LEU A 162 -5.59 4.27 28.38
C LEU A 162 -6.36 3.83 29.63
N LYS A 163 -6.05 2.63 30.11
CA LYS A 163 -6.43 2.20 31.46
C LYS A 163 -5.37 2.68 32.43
#